data_AF-A0A921BGG0-F1
#
_entry.id   AF-A0A921BGG0-F1
#
_cell.length_a   1.000
_cell.length_b   1.000
_cell.length_c   1.000
_cell.angle_alpha   90.00
_cell.angle_beta   90.00
_cell.angle_gamma   90.00
#
_symmetry.space_group_name_H-M   'P 1'
#
loop_
_entity.id
_entity.type
_entity.pdbx_description
1 polymer ?
#
loop_
_entity_poly.entity_id
_entity_poly.type
_entity_poly.pdbx_seq_one_letter_code
_entity_poly.pdbx_strand_id
1 'polypeptide(L)' 'MGFYSTNTGSKSIYWAPIPVGYTSAGFAARLLEDIDIVVTPGSSYGQYGEGYIRLSLTTPDEQIEKGCQRLESWQIPSP' A
#
# COMPACT_ATOMS: atom_id res chain seq x y z
N MET A 1 5.34 -14.53 4.83
CA MET A 1 4.89 -13.20 4.41
C MET A 1 3.43 -13.34 4.02
N GLY A 2 2.49 -12.99 4.91
CA GLY A 2 1.05 -13.24 4.70
C GLY A 2 0.33 -11.96 4.31
N PHE A 3 -0.46 -12.00 3.25
CA PHE A 3 -1.41 -10.95 2.89
C PHE A 3 -2.73 -11.22 3.62
N TYR A 4 -3.31 -10.21 4.27
CA TYR A 4 -4.63 -10.32 4.88
C TYR A 4 -5.66 -9.63 3.98
N SER A 5 -6.44 -10.43 3.24
CA SER A 5 -7.62 -9.97 2.49
C SER A 5 -8.87 -10.25 3.33
N THR A 6 -9.60 -9.21 3.71
CA THR A 6 -10.91 -9.39 4.35
C THR A 6 -11.96 -9.45 3.24
N ASN A 7 -12.19 -10.65 2.70
CA ASN A 7 -13.19 -10.85 1.65
C ASN A 7 -14.59 -10.94 2.29
N THR A 8 -15.31 -9.83 2.27
CA THR A 8 -16.74 -9.79 2.59
C THR A 8 -17.38 -8.79 1.61
N GLY A 9 -18.35 -9.27 0.83
CA GLY A 9 -18.88 -8.60 -0.37
C GLY A 9 -19.02 -7.09 -0.23
N SER A 10 -18.43 -6.35 -1.19
CA SER A 10 -18.40 -4.88 -1.31
C SER A 10 -17.27 -4.12 -0.61
N LYS A 11 -16.24 -4.78 -0.06
CA LYS A 11 -15.07 -4.08 0.53
C LYS A 11 -13.77 -4.35 -0.23
N SER A 12 -13.49 -3.52 -1.23
CA SER A 12 -12.25 -3.55 -2.01
C SER A 12 -11.07 -2.91 -1.26
N ILE A 13 -10.70 -3.45 -0.10
CA ILE A 13 -9.61 -2.90 0.75
C ILE A 13 -8.60 -3.99 1.07
N TYR A 14 -7.31 -3.69 0.87
CA TYR A 14 -6.20 -4.59 1.11
C TYR A 14 -5.20 -3.98 2.09
N TRP A 15 -4.69 -4.81 2.99
CA TRP A 15 -3.62 -4.45 3.92
C TRP A 15 -2.35 -5.18 3.51
N ALA A 16 -1.30 -4.42 3.20
CA ALA A 16 0.00 -4.96 2.81
C ALA A 16 1.05 -4.58 3.86
N PRO A 17 1.89 -5.52 4.31
CA PRO A 17 3.04 -5.19 5.15
C PRO A 17 4.06 -4.38 4.34
N ILE A 18 4.75 -3.47 5.01
CA ILE A 18 5.84 -2.68 4.40
C ILE A 18 7.20 -3.36 4.65
N PRO A 19 8.23 -3.03 3.85
CA PRO A 19 9.59 -3.52 4.07
C PRO A 19 10.16 -3.07 5.42
N VAL A 20 11.02 -3.92 6.00
CA VAL A 20 11.72 -3.61 7.26
C VAL A 20 12.61 -2.38 7.09
N GLY A 21 12.64 -1.52 8.11
CA GLY A 21 13.41 -0.27 8.12
C GLY A 21 12.59 0.96 7.73
N TYR A 22 11.39 0.76 7.18
CA TYR A 22 10.45 1.86 6.91
C TYR A 22 9.41 2.02 8.01
N THR A 23 8.94 3.25 8.16
CA THR A 23 7.66 3.54 8.84
C THR A 23 6.52 3.51 7.83
N SER A 24 5.30 3.19 8.27
CA SER A 24 4.10 3.17 7.43
C SER A 24 3.91 4.50 6.68
N ALA A 25 4.13 5.62 7.38
CA ALA A 25 4.03 6.95 6.80
C ALA A 25 5.15 7.23 5.78
N GLY A 26 6.40 6.87 6.11
CA GLY A 26 7.53 7.07 5.21
C GLY A 26 7.42 6.25 3.93
N PHE A 27 6.97 5.00 4.04
CA PHE A 27 6.75 4.15 2.87
C PHE A 27 5.59 4.67 2.00
N ALA A 28 4.49 5.11 2.62
CA ALA A 28 3.37 5.71 1.89
C ALA A 28 3.78 7.00 1.15
N ALA A 29 4.62 7.84 1.75
CA ALA A 29 5.15 9.03 1.10
C ALA A 29 6.02 8.67 -0.12
N ARG A 30 6.90 7.66 0.01
CA ARG A 30 7.73 7.19 -1.12
C ARG A 30 6.93 6.66 -2.28
N LEU A 31 5.87 5.89 -2.03
CA LEU A 31 4.98 5.42 -3.10
C LEU A 31 4.35 6.58 -3.88
N LEU A 32 4.00 7.67 -3.19
CA LEU A 32 3.46 8.86 -3.83
C LEU A 32 4.54 9.62 -4.60
N GLU A 33 5.69 9.88 -3.98
CA GLU A 33 6.77 10.68 -4.56
C GLU A 33 7.47 9.98 -5.74
N ASP A 34 7.71 8.67 -5.64
CA ASP A 34 8.55 7.94 -6.58
C ASP A 34 7.75 7.41 -7.77
N ILE A 35 6.49 7.00 -7.54
CA ILE A 35 5.68 6.29 -8.54
C ILE A 35 4.21 6.74 -8.63
N ASP A 36 3.88 7.90 -8.06
CA ASP A 36 2.53 8.49 -8.11
C ASP A 36 1.42 7.53 -7.61
N ILE A 37 1.69 6.76 -6.55
CA ILE A 37 0.72 5.87 -5.92
C ILE A 37 0.37 6.37 -4.52
N VAL A 38 -0.88 6.78 -4.35
CA VAL A 38 -1.41 7.19 -3.04
C VAL A 38 -1.95 5.97 -2.29
N VAL A 39 -1.44 5.74 -1.08
CA VAL A 39 -1.95 4.74 -0.14
C VAL A 39 -2.20 5.38 1.23
N THR A 40 -3.04 4.74 2.06
CA THR A 40 -3.19 5.20 3.45
C THR A 40 -2.13 4.53 4.32
N PRO A 41 -1.30 5.28 5.06
CA PRO A 41 -0.37 4.68 6.01
C PRO A 41 -1.15 4.02 7.16
N GLY A 42 -0.75 2.81 7.54
CA GLY A 42 -1.43 2.07 8.59
C GLY A 42 -1.35 2.73 9.97
N SER A 43 -0.33 3.55 10.22
CA SER A 43 -0.19 4.35 11.44
C SER A 43 -1.36 5.30 11.70
N SER A 44 -2.09 5.72 10.66
CA SER A 44 -3.34 6.50 10.80
C SER A 44 -4.47 5.73 11.49
N TYR A 45 -4.36 4.40 11.60
CA TYR A 45 -5.32 3.52 12.30
C TYR A 45 -4.87 3.14 13.72
N GLY A 46 -3.76 3.72 14.19
CA GLY A 46 -3.19 3.46 15.52
C GLY A 46 -1.96 2.57 15.49
N GLN A 47 -1.36 2.33 16.66
CA GLN A 47 -0.07 1.65 16.81
C GLN A 47 0.01 0.27 16.16
N TYR A 48 -1.10 -0.46 16.10
CA TYR A 48 -1.16 -1.80 15.51
C TYR A 48 -1.21 -1.79 13.97
N GLY A 49 -1.43 -0.63 13.35
CA GLY A 49 -1.34 -0.47 11.91
C GLY A 49 0.06 -0.08 11.42
N GLU A 50 0.99 0.24 12.34
CA GLU A 50 2.39 0.47 11.98
C GLU A 50 3.01 -0.78 11.36
N GLY A 51 3.86 -0.60 10.35
CA GLY A 51 4.40 -1.70 9.55
C GLY A 51 3.47 -2.15 8.41
N TYR A 52 2.32 -1.48 8.21
CA TYR A 52 1.39 -1.77 7.11
C TYR A 52 0.97 -0.51 6.35
N ILE A 53 0.53 -0.72 5.11
CA ILE A 53 -0.21 0.25 4.29
C ILE A 53 -1.56 -0.35 3.88
N ARG A 54 -2.52 0.53 3.62
CA ARG A 54 -3.86 0.16 3.17
C ARG A 54 -4.10 0.66 1.75
N LEU A 55 -4.48 -0.25 0.88
CA LEU A 55 -4.84 0.00 -0.52
C LEU A 55 -6.34 -0.11 -0.71
N SER A 56 -6.91 0.81 -1.47
CA SER A 56 -8.33 0.79 -1.87
C SER A 56 -8.42 0.43 -3.34
N LEU A 57 -9.02 -0.71 -3.68
CA LEU A 57 -9.29 -1.15 -5.05
C LEU A 57 -10.69 -0.71 -5.53
N THR A 58 -11.12 0.49 -5.12
CA THR A 58 -12.43 1.07 -5.49
C THR A 58 -12.33 1.98 -6.71
N THR A 59 -11.26 1.87 -7.48
CA THR A 59 -11.04 2.59 -8.74
C THR A 59 -11.22 1.63 -9.92
N PRO A 60 -11.44 2.15 -11.15
CA PRO A 60 -11.55 1.31 -12.34
C PRO A 60 -10.35 0.38 -12.51
N ASP A 61 -10.60 -0.84 -13.03
CA ASP A 61 -9.58 -1.89 -13.19
C ASP A 61 -8.34 -1.41 -13.95
N GLU A 62 -8.51 -0.58 -14.98
CA GLU A 62 -7.40 0.00 -15.76
C GLU A 62 -6.44 0.83 -14.89
N GLN A 63 -6.96 1.57 -13.91
CA GLN A 63 -6.12 2.36 -13.01
C GLN A 63 -5.40 1.48 -11.99
N ILE A 64 -6.06 0.41 -11.52
CA ILE A 64 -5.44 -0.58 -10.66
C ILE A 64 -4.30 -1.29 -11.39
N GLU A 65 -4.53 -1.69 -12.64
CA GLU A 65 -3.51 -2.36 -13.46
C GLU A 65 -2.29 -1.45 -13.69
N LYS A 66 -2.51 -0.16 -14.00
CA LYS A 66 -1.43 0.84 -14.10
C LYS A 66 -0.65 0.99 -12.79
N GLY A 67 -1.35 1.02 -11.65
CA GLY A 67 -0.72 1.05 -10.33
C GLY A 67 0.15 -0.20 -10.07
N CYS A 68 -0.36 -1.38 -10.41
CA CYS A 68 0.37 -2.63 -10.28
C CYS A 68 1.64 -2.64 -11.15
N GLN A 69 1.55 -2.20 -12.40
CA GLN A 69 2.72 -2.14 -13.31
C GLN A 69 3.82 -1.20 -12.78
N ARG A 70 3.43 -0.08 -12.17
CA ARG A 70 4.38 0.84 -11.51
C ARG A 70 5.04 0.20 -10.29
N LEU A 71 4.26 -0.51 -9.46
CA LEU A 71 4.79 -1.25 -8.32
C LEU A 71 5.77 -2.35 -8.73
N GLU A 72 5.46 -3.10 -9.80
CA GLU A 72 6.32 -4.18 -10.30
C GLU A 72 7.66 -3.69 -10.85
N SER A 73 7.66 -2.51 -11.48
CA SER A 73 8.87 -1.91 -12.05
C SER A 73 9.66 -1.07 -11.04
N TRP A 74 9.06 -0.72 -9.90
CA TRP A 74 9.70 0.10 -8.88
C TRP A 74 10.73 -0.68 -8.07
N GLN A 75 11.93 -0.11 -7.98
CA GLN A 75 12.95 -0.59 -7.06
C GLN A 75 12.80 0.17 -5.75
N ILE A 76 12.49 -0.57 -4.68
CA ILE A 76 12.34 0.03 -3.35
C ILE A 76 13.71 0.61 -2.95
N PRO A 77 13.80 1.93 -2.70
CA PRO A 77 15.05 2.54 -2.27
C PRO A 77 15.51 1.96 -0.92
N SER A 78 16.75 2.27 -0.50
CA SER A 78 17.14 1.99 0.88
C SER A 78 16.42 2.97 1.82
N PRO A 79 15.99 2.53 3.02
CA PRO A 79 15.42 3.41 4.03
C PRO A 79 16.40 4.47 4.52
#